data_AF-A0A7V3EEP9-F1
#
_entry.id   AF-A0A7V3EEP9-F1
#
_cell.length_a   1.000
_cell.length_b   1.000
_cell.length_c   1.000
_cell.angle_alpha   90.00
_cell.angle_beta   90.00
_cell.angle_gamma   90.00
#
_symmetry.space_group_name_H-M   'P 1'
#
loop_
_entity.id
_entity.type
_entity.pdbx_description
1 polymer ?
#
loop_
_entity_poly.entity_id
_entity_poly.type
_entity_poly.pdbx_seq_one_letter_code
_entity_poly.pdbx_strand_id
1 'polypeptide(L)'
;MIWIERRHIYLAALVLGILLLMGGIFILVTNRLEKRLLEELKKTHHTLEQIKENELLLAQDLNHARAVLGLQVRTYDFLLREEKEPSPEKTASSPLFQAVDTILSRKEQQERETFLMGLLRSPEVMNLIKTQGMELKKEQGKIEIQKKGVPYFSFTLPTESSKDKSFAIESYIGRRLAVDAKEPSISQISSFLQEQSSLLEAHFHRIQQLKSQLLSTCTKTRIQSLASEKGLFLSKEEESADGIRLRYLLKVEPTLSKLEVGLQYRKGVFFIEKETFDAVGTFEERLAQALRNADTRTSKEMRLDSILSSLRAQMKDTGFQRYLQSKKVSISDRERDTEEYRFIDLLEEKGKRIGSIGILKARGDVSLFDKDDVFITSLKMFTIPVPLQDKKKSLSQDSP
;
A
#
# COMPACT_ATOMS: atom_id res chain seq x y z
N MET A 1 35.21 -30.86 -60.42
CA MET A 1 35.39 -29.51 -59.86
C MET A 1 34.16 -28.59 -60.02
N ILE A 2 33.25 -28.83 -60.99
CA ILE A 2 32.07 -27.97 -61.26
C ILE A 2 30.88 -28.19 -60.29
N TRP A 3 30.89 -29.25 -59.48
CA TRP A 3 29.77 -29.60 -58.60
C TRP A 3 29.78 -28.88 -57.24
N ILE A 4 30.94 -28.37 -56.82
CA ILE A 4 31.12 -27.70 -55.52
C ILE A 4 30.64 -26.23 -55.62
N GLU A 5 30.84 -25.57 -56.76
CA GLU A 5 30.45 -24.17 -56.94
C GLU A 5 28.92 -23.95 -56.98
N ARG A 6 28.14 -24.91 -57.50
CA ARG A 6 26.68 -24.79 -57.54
C ARG A 6 26.01 -24.90 -56.17
N ARG A 7 26.59 -25.63 -55.22
CA ARG A 7 26.01 -25.78 -53.87
C ARG A 7 26.04 -24.48 -53.06
N HIS A 8 27.08 -23.66 -53.24
CA HIS A 8 27.20 -22.37 -52.53
C HIS A 8 26.16 -21.34 -52.98
N ILE A 9 25.73 -21.39 -54.24
CA ILE A 9 24.71 -20.47 -54.78
C ILE A 9 23.34 -20.75 -54.15
N TYR A 10 22.94 -22.02 -54.02
CA TYR A 10 21.68 -22.39 -53.36
C TYR A 10 21.68 -22.06 -51.87
N LEU A 11 22.81 -22.20 -51.20
CA LEU A 11 22.94 -21.88 -49.77
C LEU A 11 22.86 -20.37 -49.53
N ALA A 12 23.50 -19.56 -50.39
CA ALA A 12 23.41 -18.10 -50.33
C ALA A 12 21.98 -17.60 -50.60
N ALA A 13 21.29 -18.17 -51.61
CA ALA A 13 19.90 -17.83 -51.90
C ALA A 13 18.95 -18.18 -50.75
N LEU A 14 19.18 -19.31 -50.08
CA LEU A 14 18.37 -19.74 -48.93
C LEU A 14 18.58 -18.82 -47.71
N VAL A 15 19.82 -18.42 -47.43
CA VAL A 15 20.13 -17.46 -46.35
C VAL A 15 19.51 -16.09 -46.63
N LEU A 16 19.58 -15.62 -47.88
CA LEU A 16 18.95 -14.36 -48.29
C LEU A 16 17.42 -14.41 -48.15
N GLY A 17 16.80 -15.54 -48.52
CA GLY A 17 15.37 -15.77 -48.34
C GLY A 17 14.93 -15.73 -46.87
N ILE A 18 15.70 -16.35 -45.98
CA ILE A 18 15.42 -16.31 -44.53
C ILE A 18 15.57 -14.89 -43.97
N LEU A 19 16.61 -14.14 -44.39
CA LEU A 19 16.82 -12.76 -43.96
C LEU A 19 15.67 -11.83 -44.37
N LEU A 20 15.17 -11.97 -45.60
CA LEU A 20 14.01 -11.20 -46.08
C LEU A 20 12.73 -11.55 -45.31
N LEU A 21 12.52 -12.83 -45.00
CA LEU A 21 11.39 -13.28 -44.18
C LEU A 21 11.45 -12.70 -42.75
N MET A 22 12.62 -12.74 -42.13
CA MET A 22 12.84 -12.16 -40.80
C MET A 22 12.63 -10.64 -40.79
N GLY A 23 13.12 -9.93 -41.81
CA GLY A 23 12.89 -8.49 -41.97
C GLY A 23 11.40 -8.14 -42.13
N GLY A 24 10.67 -8.91 -42.94
CA GLY A 24 9.23 -8.74 -43.11
C GLY A 24 8.44 -8.95 -41.81
N ILE A 25 8.78 -9.99 -41.04
CA ILE A 25 8.17 -10.25 -39.73
C ILE A 25 8.46 -9.12 -38.75
N PHE A 26 9.70 -8.62 -38.72
CA PHE A 26 10.10 -7.53 -37.82
C PHE A 26 9.27 -6.25 -38.06
N ILE A 27 9.11 -5.83 -39.32
CA ILE A 27 8.31 -4.65 -39.70
C ILE A 27 6.83 -4.83 -39.32
N LEU A 28 6.30 -6.05 -39.46
CA LEU A 28 4.90 -6.35 -39.12
C LEU A 28 4.66 -6.30 -37.60
N VAL A 29 5.65 -6.73 -36.81
CA VAL A 29 5.59 -6.71 -35.35
C VAL A 29 5.72 -5.29 -34.82
N THR A 30 6.64 -4.46 -35.34
CA THR A 30 6.82 -3.07 -34.90
C THR A 30 5.57 -2.23 -35.19
N ASN A 31 4.98 -2.36 -36.39
CA ASN A 31 3.76 -1.64 -36.75
C ASN A 31 2.54 -2.07 -35.91
N ARG A 32 2.48 -3.34 -35.47
CA ARG A 32 1.42 -3.81 -34.56
C ARG A 32 1.61 -3.28 -33.14
N LEU A 33 2.86 -3.18 -32.67
CA LEU A 33 3.18 -2.62 -31.36
C LEU A 33 2.86 -1.14 -31.26
N GLU A 34 3.21 -0.33 -32.28
CA GLU A 34 2.88 1.10 -32.31
C GLU A 34 1.37 1.35 -32.26
N LYS A 35 0.59 0.57 -33.03
CA LYS A 35 -0.88 0.68 -33.00
C LYS A 35 -1.47 0.33 -31.62
N ARG A 36 -0.95 -0.71 -30.97
CA ARG A 36 -1.39 -1.08 -29.61
C ARG A 36 -1.02 0.01 -28.58
N LEU A 37 0.18 0.57 -28.67
CA LEU A 37 0.60 1.65 -27.77
C LEU A 37 -0.25 2.92 -27.95
N LEU A 38 -0.60 3.28 -29.19
CA LEU A 38 -1.49 4.41 -29.46
C LEU A 38 -2.91 4.17 -28.94
N GLU A 39 -3.43 2.94 -29.04
CA GLU A 39 -4.73 2.59 -28.48
C GLU A 39 -4.72 2.60 -26.94
N GLU A 40 -3.66 2.11 -26.31
CA GLU A 40 -3.50 2.18 -24.85
C GLU A 40 -3.34 3.62 -24.35
N LEU A 41 -2.60 4.47 -25.07
CA LEU A 41 -2.49 5.90 -24.77
C LEU A 41 -3.85 6.61 -24.87
N LYS A 42 -4.66 6.30 -25.89
CA LYS A 42 -6.01 6.86 -26.00
C LYS A 42 -6.93 6.38 -24.88
N LYS A 43 -6.85 5.10 -24.50
CA LYS A 43 -7.64 4.55 -23.38
C LYS A 43 -7.25 5.18 -22.06
N THR A 44 -5.95 5.31 -21.77
CA THR A 44 -5.46 5.93 -20.54
C THR A 44 -5.85 7.40 -20.43
N HIS A 45 -5.78 8.14 -21.54
CA HIS A 45 -6.26 9.53 -21.59
C HIS A 45 -7.75 9.62 -21.29
N HIS A 46 -8.57 8.77 -21.92
CA HIS A 46 -10.00 8.75 -21.68
C HIS A 46 -10.36 8.36 -20.23
N THR A 47 -9.63 7.42 -19.62
CA THR A 47 -9.83 7.07 -18.21
C THR A 47 -9.44 8.22 -17.27
N LEU A 48 -8.42 9.00 -17.61
CA LEU A 48 -8.03 10.18 -16.83
C LEU A 48 -9.09 11.27 -16.90
N GLU A 49 -9.69 11.50 -18.06
CA GLU A 49 -10.82 12.43 -18.21
C GLU A 49 -12.03 11.99 -17.37
N GLN A 50 -12.37 10.70 -17.39
CA GLN A 50 -13.46 10.17 -16.58
C GLN A 50 -13.17 10.29 -15.07
N ILE A 51 -11.92 10.08 -14.63
CA ILE A 51 -11.53 10.30 -13.24
C ILE A 51 -11.70 11.77 -12.87
N LYS A 52 -11.29 12.70 -13.74
CA LYS A 52 -11.44 14.14 -13.54
C LYS A 52 -12.90 14.57 -13.40
N GLU A 53 -13.78 14.05 -14.25
CA GLU A 53 -15.23 14.32 -14.16
C GLU A 53 -15.83 13.77 -12.86
N ASN A 54 -15.48 12.54 -12.49
CA ASN A 54 -15.96 11.92 -11.26
C ASN A 54 -15.50 12.68 -10.01
N GLU A 55 -14.26 13.15 -9.97
CA GLU A 55 -13.75 13.95 -8.84
C GLU A 55 -14.46 15.30 -8.71
N LEU A 56 -14.78 15.96 -9.83
CA LEU A 56 -15.53 17.22 -9.81
C LEU A 56 -16.95 17.02 -9.28
N LEU A 57 -17.62 15.94 -9.70
CA LEU A 57 -18.94 15.57 -9.18
C LEU A 57 -18.88 15.26 -7.67
N LEU A 58 -17.87 14.52 -7.22
CA LEU A 58 -17.64 14.24 -5.80
C LEU A 58 -17.41 15.52 -4.98
N ALA A 59 -16.68 16.49 -5.53
CA ALA A 59 -16.46 17.79 -4.90
C ALA A 59 -17.78 18.54 -4.68
N GLN A 60 -18.61 18.53 -5.71
CA GLN A 60 -19.90 19.20 -5.71
C GLN A 60 -20.86 18.55 -4.71
N ASP A 61 -20.91 17.22 -4.67
CA ASP A 61 -21.73 16.46 -3.72
C ASP A 61 -21.27 16.67 -2.26
N LEU A 62 -19.95 16.69 -2.02
CA LEU A 62 -19.39 16.98 -0.70
C LEU A 62 -19.73 18.40 -0.24
N ASN A 63 -19.63 19.38 -1.11
CA ASN A 63 -19.99 20.75 -0.78
C ASN A 63 -21.48 20.92 -0.58
N HIS A 64 -22.31 20.19 -1.33
CA HIS A 64 -23.75 20.18 -1.10
C HIS A 64 -24.10 19.56 0.26
N ALA A 65 -23.47 18.44 0.62
CA ALA A 65 -23.64 17.83 1.94
C ALA A 65 -23.17 18.75 3.08
N ARG A 66 -22.06 19.47 2.91
CA ARG A 66 -21.57 20.46 3.89
C ARG A 66 -22.56 21.62 4.07
N ALA A 67 -23.10 22.13 2.97
CA ALA A 67 -24.10 23.20 3.01
C ALA A 67 -25.37 22.76 3.76
N VAL A 68 -25.85 21.53 3.52
CA VAL A 68 -26.99 20.94 4.25
C VAL A 68 -26.70 20.79 5.75
N LEU A 69 -25.44 20.52 6.10
CA LEU A 69 -24.98 20.40 7.50
C LEU A 69 -24.61 21.75 8.14
N GLY A 70 -24.83 22.88 7.47
CA GLY A 70 -24.51 24.22 7.98
C GLY A 70 -23.00 24.48 8.13
N LEU A 71 -22.17 23.66 7.49
CA LEU A 71 -20.71 23.79 7.50
C LEU A 71 -20.26 24.68 6.35
N GLN A 72 -19.17 25.42 6.54
CA GLN A 72 -18.58 26.21 5.46
C GLN A 72 -18.20 25.30 4.29
N VAL A 73 -18.68 25.69 3.10
CA VAL A 73 -18.29 25.14 1.80
C VAL A 73 -16.77 25.27 1.68
N ARG A 74 -16.10 24.19 1.29
CA ARG A 74 -14.65 24.22 1.06
C ARG A 74 -14.42 24.15 -0.44
N THR A 75 -13.63 25.07 -0.97
CA THR A 75 -12.95 24.84 -2.25
C THR A 75 -11.97 23.71 -2.03
N TYR A 76 -12.24 22.57 -2.66
CA TYR A 76 -11.27 21.50 -2.76
C TYR A 76 -10.32 21.92 -3.89
N ASP A 77 -9.14 22.40 -3.51
CA ASP A 77 -8.01 22.52 -4.45
C ASP A 77 -7.58 21.10 -4.77
N PHE A 78 -8.25 20.49 -5.74
CA PHE A 78 -7.71 19.30 -6.39
C PHE A 78 -6.36 19.72 -6.94
N LEU A 79 -5.31 18.98 -6.58
CA LEU A 79 -3.97 19.15 -7.11
C LEU A 79 -3.93 18.80 -8.60
N LEU A 80 -4.62 19.57 -9.43
CA LEU A 80 -3.92 20.19 -10.53
C LEU A 80 -2.82 21.00 -9.85
N ARG A 81 -1.60 20.53 -9.97
CA ARG A 81 -0.46 21.42 -10.00
C ARG A 81 -0.62 22.29 -11.27
N GLU A 82 -1.64 23.14 -11.32
CA GLU A 82 -1.43 24.46 -11.88
C GLU A 82 -0.33 25.04 -11.00
N GLU A 83 0.85 25.10 -11.58
CA GLU A 83 1.97 25.81 -10.99
C GLU A 83 1.42 27.10 -10.41
N LYS A 84 1.59 27.27 -9.09
CA LYS A 84 1.45 28.54 -8.40
C LYS A 84 1.88 29.63 -9.37
N GLU A 85 1.00 30.60 -9.63
CA GLU A 85 1.42 31.87 -10.22
C GLU A 85 2.74 32.27 -9.57
N PRO A 86 3.86 32.25 -10.32
CA PRO A 86 5.04 32.88 -9.81
C PRO A 86 4.72 34.37 -9.78
N SER A 87 4.86 34.95 -8.59
CA SER A 87 5.26 36.35 -8.41
C SER A 87 5.99 36.88 -9.66
N PRO A 88 5.60 38.05 -10.18
CA PRO A 88 5.83 38.43 -11.55
C PRO A 88 7.33 38.63 -11.77
N GLU A 89 7.96 37.67 -12.45
CA GLU A 89 9.22 37.79 -13.19
C GLU A 89 9.80 36.38 -13.39
N LYS A 90 9.20 35.63 -14.32
CA LYS A 90 9.89 34.63 -15.13
C LYS A 90 8.97 34.29 -16.29
N THR A 91 9.28 34.96 -17.40
CA THR A 91 8.82 34.69 -18.78
C THR A 91 8.15 33.33 -18.94
N ALA A 92 6.85 33.35 -19.26
CA ALA A 92 6.08 32.20 -19.71
C ALA A 92 6.85 31.46 -20.81
N SER A 93 7.43 30.32 -20.45
CA SER A 93 8.18 29.50 -21.39
C SER A 93 7.15 28.64 -22.13
N SER A 94 7.07 28.83 -23.45
CA SER A 94 6.19 28.05 -24.34
C SER A 94 6.38 26.53 -24.13
N PRO A 95 5.39 25.66 -24.41
CA PRO A 95 5.51 24.20 -24.27
C PRO A 95 6.77 23.60 -24.92
N LEU A 96 7.33 24.27 -25.94
CA LEU A 96 8.60 23.91 -26.56
C LEU A 96 9.80 24.13 -25.63
N PHE A 97 9.80 25.18 -24.81
CA PHE A 97 10.82 25.39 -23.78
C PHE A 97 10.74 24.35 -22.68
N GLN A 98 9.54 24.00 -22.21
CA GLN A 98 9.35 22.88 -21.27
C GLN A 98 9.84 21.55 -21.86
N ALA A 99 9.58 21.30 -23.15
CA ALA A 99 10.10 20.13 -23.84
C ALA A 99 11.63 20.15 -23.93
N VAL A 100 12.23 21.30 -24.24
CA VAL A 100 13.69 21.48 -24.27
C VAL A 100 14.29 21.29 -22.87
N ASP A 101 13.71 21.87 -21.82
CA ASP A 101 14.16 21.71 -20.44
C ASP A 101 14.04 20.24 -19.97
N THR A 102 12.99 19.55 -20.40
CA THR A 102 12.82 18.10 -20.14
C THR A 102 13.87 17.28 -20.89
N ILE A 103 14.22 17.65 -22.12
CA ILE A 103 15.27 16.98 -22.90
C ILE A 103 16.65 17.25 -22.28
N LEU A 104 16.92 18.48 -21.87
CA LEU A 104 18.18 18.89 -21.23
C LEU A 104 18.35 18.19 -19.88
N SER A 105 17.36 18.22 -18.99
CA SER A 105 17.40 17.51 -17.70
C SER A 105 17.57 16.01 -17.87
N ARG A 106 16.92 15.40 -18.88
CA ARG A 106 17.10 13.97 -19.20
C ARG A 106 18.50 13.66 -19.73
N LYS A 107 19.07 14.54 -20.56
CA LYS A 107 20.45 14.41 -21.05
C LYS A 107 21.44 14.52 -19.89
N GLU A 108 21.28 15.51 -19.01
CA GLU A 108 22.11 15.66 -17.82
C GLU A 108 22.01 14.45 -16.89
N GLN A 109 20.80 13.93 -16.66
CA GLN A 109 20.60 12.73 -15.86
C GLN A 109 21.31 11.52 -16.48
N GLN A 110 21.23 11.36 -17.81
CA GLN A 110 21.90 10.27 -18.52
C GLN A 110 23.43 10.39 -18.49
N GLU A 111 23.98 11.61 -18.61
CA GLU A 111 25.42 11.87 -18.45
C GLU A 111 25.90 11.53 -17.03
N ARG A 112 25.14 11.94 -16.00
CA ARG A 112 25.44 11.63 -14.59
C ARG A 112 25.33 10.13 -14.29
N GLU A 113 24.33 9.45 -14.84
CA GLU A 113 24.23 7.98 -14.75
C GLU A 113 25.41 7.29 -15.41
N THR A 114 25.85 7.79 -16.57
CA THR A 114 26.98 7.23 -17.33
C THR A 114 28.28 7.42 -16.57
N PHE A 115 28.46 8.60 -15.94
CA PHE A 115 29.57 8.89 -15.05
C PHE A 115 29.60 7.96 -13.82
N LEU A 116 28.47 7.80 -13.11
CA LEU A 116 28.39 6.91 -11.95
C LEU A 116 28.64 5.44 -12.33
N MET A 117 28.10 4.99 -13.46
CA MET A 117 28.39 3.65 -13.99
C MET A 117 29.86 3.49 -14.37
N GLY A 118 30.52 4.54 -14.86
CA GLY A 118 31.97 4.55 -15.11
C GLY A 118 32.78 4.36 -13.82
N LEU A 119 32.41 5.06 -12.75
CA LEU A 119 33.05 4.92 -11.44
C LEU A 119 32.85 3.53 -10.82
N LEU A 120 31.62 3.00 -10.89
CA LEU A 120 31.29 1.67 -10.36
C LEU A 120 31.89 0.54 -11.20
N ARG A 121 32.23 0.81 -12.47
CA ARG A 121 32.95 -0.11 -13.35
C ARG A 121 34.48 0.00 -13.26
N SER A 122 35.01 0.87 -12.39
CA SER A 122 36.44 0.92 -12.13
C SER A 122 36.97 -0.44 -11.66
N PRO A 123 38.22 -0.81 -12.00
CA PRO A 123 38.75 -2.14 -11.69
C PRO A 123 38.77 -2.43 -10.19
N GLU A 124 39.00 -1.42 -9.34
CA GLU A 124 38.98 -1.55 -7.89
C GLU A 124 37.60 -1.93 -7.35
N VAL A 125 36.55 -1.20 -7.79
CA VAL A 125 35.17 -1.42 -7.34
C VAL A 125 34.61 -2.71 -7.95
N MET A 126 34.90 -3.00 -9.21
CA MET A 126 34.46 -4.24 -9.86
C MET A 126 35.10 -5.48 -9.26
N ASN A 127 36.38 -5.41 -8.88
CA ASN A 127 37.03 -6.51 -8.16
C ASN A 127 36.38 -6.73 -6.79
N LEU A 128 36.02 -5.66 -6.07
CA LEU A 128 35.31 -5.75 -4.80
C LEU A 128 33.89 -6.35 -4.96
N ILE A 129 33.13 -5.88 -5.96
CA ILE A 129 31.80 -6.42 -6.29
C ILE A 129 31.89 -7.91 -6.61
N LYS A 130 32.84 -8.33 -7.46
CA LYS A 130 33.01 -9.74 -7.86
C LYS A 130 33.49 -10.62 -6.70
N THR A 131 34.49 -10.18 -5.94
CA THR A 131 35.02 -10.94 -4.80
C THR A 131 33.98 -11.14 -3.70
N GLN A 132 33.09 -10.16 -3.49
CA GLN A 132 32.01 -10.26 -2.52
C GLN A 132 30.72 -10.90 -3.08
N GLY A 133 30.73 -11.35 -4.34
CA GLY A 133 29.60 -12.02 -5.00
C GLY A 133 28.38 -11.11 -5.17
N MET A 134 28.59 -9.81 -5.36
CA MET A 134 27.56 -8.82 -5.61
C MET A 134 27.35 -8.58 -7.10
N GLU A 135 26.19 -8.06 -7.45
CA GLU A 135 25.76 -7.73 -8.80
C GLU A 135 25.32 -6.27 -8.85
N LEU A 136 25.69 -5.58 -9.92
CA LEU A 136 25.28 -4.21 -10.17
C LEU A 136 24.00 -4.23 -11.00
N LYS A 137 22.87 -3.80 -10.42
CA LYS A 137 21.58 -3.71 -11.10
C LYS A 137 21.22 -2.25 -11.35
N LYS A 138 20.81 -1.96 -12.59
CA LYS A 138 20.30 -0.64 -13.00
C LYS A 138 18.81 -0.75 -13.24
N GLU A 139 18.02 0.00 -12.47
CA GLU A 139 16.61 0.28 -12.75
C GLU A 139 16.47 1.79 -13.06
N GLN A 140 15.40 2.20 -13.74
CA GLN A 140 15.25 3.58 -14.23
C GLN A 140 15.41 4.59 -13.07
N GLY A 141 16.46 5.43 -13.13
CA GLY A 141 16.75 6.43 -12.11
C GLY A 141 17.37 5.92 -10.80
N LYS A 142 17.65 4.61 -10.66
CA LYS A 142 18.26 4.04 -9.45
C LYS A 142 19.33 3.01 -9.79
N ILE A 143 20.52 3.20 -9.24
CA ILE A 143 21.62 2.24 -9.36
C ILE A 143 21.75 1.55 -8.01
N GLU A 144 21.73 0.21 -8.01
CA GLU A 144 21.81 -0.60 -6.81
C GLU A 144 22.88 -1.68 -6.95
N ILE A 145 23.59 -1.95 -5.85
CA ILE A 145 24.42 -3.14 -5.72
C ILE A 145 23.61 -4.14 -4.90
N GLN A 146 23.36 -5.31 -5.49
CA GLN A 146 22.56 -6.38 -4.90
C GLN A 146 23.40 -7.63 -4.65
N LYS A 147 23.08 -8.39 -3.62
CA LYS A 147 23.64 -9.73 -3.39
C LYS A 147 22.48 -10.72 -3.28
N LYS A 148 22.41 -11.71 -4.19
CA LYS A 148 21.32 -12.70 -4.24
C LYS A 148 19.92 -12.05 -4.26
N GLY A 149 19.75 -10.95 -4.98
CA GLY A 149 18.49 -10.22 -5.10
C GLY A 149 18.14 -9.26 -3.94
N VAL A 150 19.00 -9.14 -2.92
CA VAL A 150 18.81 -8.18 -1.81
C VAL A 150 19.66 -6.93 -2.06
N PRO A 151 19.11 -5.71 -2.00
CA PRO A 151 19.87 -4.48 -2.18
C PRO A 151 20.78 -4.22 -0.97
N TYR A 152 22.09 -4.15 -1.21
CA TYR A 152 23.10 -3.82 -0.21
C TYR A 152 23.38 -2.32 -0.17
N PHE A 153 23.48 -1.71 -1.36
CA PHE A 153 23.76 -0.29 -1.53
C PHE A 153 22.84 0.31 -2.59
N SER A 154 22.33 1.50 -2.32
CA SER A 154 21.60 2.31 -3.29
C SER A 154 22.31 3.63 -3.52
N PHE A 155 22.41 4.02 -4.79
CA PHE A 155 23.05 5.25 -5.22
C PHE A 155 21.98 6.25 -5.60
N THR A 156 21.93 7.37 -4.90
CA THR A 156 21.00 8.46 -5.20
C THR A 156 21.74 9.56 -5.94
N LEU A 157 21.32 9.83 -7.17
CA LEU A 157 21.85 10.91 -7.99
C LEU A 157 21.27 12.25 -7.52
N PRO A 158 22.09 13.31 -7.38
CA PRO A 158 21.60 14.62 -6.97
C PRO A 158 20.64 15.19 -8.03
N THR A 159 19.46 15.60 -7.57
CA THR A 159 18.46 16.32 -8.37
C THR A 159 18.87 17.79 -8.49
N GLU A 160 18.55 18.47 -9.60
CA GLU A 160 18.96 19.87 -9.88
C GLU A 160 18.66 20.89 -8.77
N SER A 161 17.75 20.58 -7.83
CA SER A 161 17.38 21.46 -6.71
C SER A 161 18.36 21.46 -5.53
N SER A 162 19.31 20.52 -5.44
CA SER A 162 20.30 20.52 -4.36
C SER A 162 21.54 21.33 -4.75
N LYS A 163 21.82 22.41 -4.00
CA LYS A 163 23.06 23.21 -4.14
C LYS A 163 24.34 22.36 -4.01
N ASP A 164 24.24 21.21 -3.35
CA ASP A 164 25.28 20.20 -3.30
C ASP A 164 25.25 19.31 -4.54
N LYS A 165 26.31 19.39 -5.35
CA LYS A 165 26.59 18.47 -6.47
C LYS A 165 27.19 17.14 -5.98
N SER A 166 26.87 16.70 -4.76
CA SER A 166 27.38 15.43 -4.22
C SER A 166 26.41 14.29 -4.56
N PHE A 167 26.92 13.11 -4.94
CA PHE A 167 26.10 11.90 -4.97
C PHE A 167 26.16 11.17 -3.63
N ALA A 168 25.08 10.47 -3.30
CA ALA A 168 24.96 9.75 -2.05
C ALA A 168 24.95 8.24 -2.27
N ILE A 169 25.82 7.55 -1.54
CA ILE A 169 25.80 6.10 -1.42
C ILE A 169 25.14 5.77 -0.09
N GLU A 170 24.02 5.06 -0.11
CA GLU A 170 23.30 4.64 1.09
C GLU A 170 23.38 3.11 1.21
N SER A 171 23.77 2.61 2.38
CA SER A 171 23.71 1.18 2.70
C SER A 171 22.29 0.78 3.09
N TYR A 172 21.95 -0.51 2.99
CA TYR A 172 20.63 -1.04 3.38
C TYR A 172 20.22 -0.68 4.83
N ILE A 173 21.20 -0.50 5.72
CA ILE A 173 21.01 -0.17 7.14
C ILE A 173 20.86 1.36 7.35
N GLY A 174 20.96 2.17 6.29
CA GLY A 174 20.77 3.63 6.31
C GLY A 174 22.04 4.44 6.59
N ARG A 175 23.23 3.85 6.45
CA ARG A 175 24.50 4.61 6.50
C ARG A 175 24.74 5.28 5.17
N ARG A 176 25.09 6.57 5.18
CA ARG A 176 25.25 7.38 3.97
C ARG A 176 26.68 7.91 3.86
N LEU A 177 27.26 7.76 2.68
CA LEU A 177 28.46 8.48 2.24
C LEU A 177 28.06 9.52 1.20
N ALA A 178 28.42 10.77 1.43
CA ALA A 178 28.33 11.82 0.42
C ALA A 178 29.68 11.94 -0.29
N VAL A 179 29.67 11.89 -1.62
CA VAL A 179 30.88 11.99 -2.45
C VAL A 179 30.71 13.15 -3.42
N ASP A 180 31.75 13.99 -3.55
CA ASP A 180 31.75 15.07 -4.53
C ASP A 180 31.70 14.50 -5.96
N ALA A 181 30.76 14.98 -6.78
CA ALA A 181 30.65 14.53 -8.17
C ALA A 181 31.76 15.09 -9.07
N LYS A 182 32.47 16.16 -8.66
CA LYS A 182 33.56 16.74 -9.47
C LYS A 182 34.85 15.93 -9.38
N GLU A 183 35.18 15.45 -8.18
CA GLU A 183 36.38 14.65 -7.91
C GLU A 183 36.04 13.45 -7.02
N PRO A 184 35.40 12.41 -7.58
CA PRO A 184 35.05 11.21 -6.82
C PRO A 184 36.30 10.44 -6.43
N SER A 185 36.56 10.32 -5.14
CA SER A 185 37.63 9.48 -4.62
C SER A 185 37.21 8.01 -4.66
N ILE A 186 37.71 7.27 -5.67
CA ILE A 186 37.43 5.83 -5.83
C ILE A 186 37.86 5.04 -4.58
N SER A 187 38.96 5.43 -3.94
CA SER A 187 39.46 4.81 -2.72
C SER A 187 38.54 5.02 -1.51
N GLN A 188 37.88 6.17 -1.40
CA GLN A 188 36.87 6.39 -0.36
C GLN A 188 35.61 5.54 -0.59
N ILE A 189 35.17 5.43 -1.85
CA ILE A 189 34.02 4.60 -2.23
C ILE A 189 34.32 3.13 -1.94
N SER A 190 35.48 2.62 -2.38
CA SER A 190 35.85 1.21 -2.18
C SER A 190 36.02 0.88 -0.69
N SER A 191 36.64 1.78 0.08
CA SER A 191 36.79 1.62 1.54
C SER A 191 35.43 1.58 2.25
N PHE A 192 34.51 2.48 1.90
CA PHE A 192 33.16 2.50 2.45
C PHE A 192 32.38 1.23 2.08
N LEU A 193 32.42 0.80 0.82
CA LEU A 193 31.77 -0.45 0.40
C LEU A 193 32.36 -1.65 1.16
N GLN A 194 33.68 -1.72 1.33
CA GLN A 194 34.32 -2.82 2.04
C GLN A 194 33.91 -2.89 3.52
N GLU A 195 33.97 -1.75 4.22
CA GLU A 195 33.60 -1.64 5.63
C GLU A 195 32.12 -2.00 5.82
N GLN A 196 31.24 -1.38 5.05
CA GLN A 196 29.80 -1.59 5.17
C GLN A 196 29.37 -2.99 4.72
N SER A 197 30.04 -3.61 3.75
CA SER A 197 29.74 -4.98 3.34
C SER A 197 29.88 -5.96 4.50
N SER A 198 30.93 -5.84 5.32
CA SER A 198 31.11 -6.71 6.49
C SER A 198 29.99 -6.54 7.53
N LEU A 199 29.56 -5.30 7.76
CA LEU A 199 28.45 -4.99 8.65
C LEU A 199 27.11 -5.48 8.10
N LEU A 200 26.90 -5.35 6.80
CA LEU A 200 25.71 -5.85 6.10
C LEU A 200 25.64 -7.37 6.16
N GLU A 201 26.75 -8.08 5.95
CA GLU A 201 26.79 -9.54 6.07
C GLU A 201 26.45 -10.00 7.49
N ALA A 202 27.05 -9.39 8.50
CA ALA A 202 26.72 -9.66 9.90
C ALA A 202 25.25 -9.37 10.20
N HIS A 203 24.72 -8.27 9.66
CA HIS A 203 23.30 -7.90 9.79
C HIS A 203 22.39 -8.93 9.13
N PHE A 204 22.62 -9.32 7.88
CA PHE A 204 21.79 -10.32 7.19
C PHE A 204 21.86 -11.70 7.86
N HIS A 205 23.04 -12.11 8.36
CA HIS A 205 23.14 -13.31 9.18
C HIS A 205 22.30 -13.22 10.44
N ARG A 206 22.33 -12.08 11.14
CA ARG A 206 21.47 -11.81 12.29
C ARG A 206 19.99 -11.82 11.92
N ILE A 207 19.59 -11.24 10.79
CA ILE A 207 18.21 -11.27 10.31
C ILE A 207 17.73 -12.70 10.07
N GLN A 208 18.55 -13.57 9.47
CA GLN A 208 18.19 -14.98 9.28
C GLN A 208 18.00 -15.72 10.62
N GLN A 209 18.84 -15.43 11.62
CA GLN A 209 18.66 -15.95 12.98
C GLN A 209 17.39 -15.41 13.64
N LEU A 210 17.10 -14.11 13.50
CA LEU A 210 15.87 -13.51 14.03
C LEU A 210 14.63 -14.06 13.32
N LYS A 211 14.69 -14.34 12.00
CA LYS A 211 13.60 -14.96 11.24
C LYS A 211 13.27 -16.35 11.78
N SER A 212 14.28 -17.20 12.01
CA SER A 212 14.05 -18.53 12.60
C SER A 212 13.54 -18.44 14.05
N GLN A 213 14.00 -17.45 14.82
CA GLN A 213 13.50 -17.17 16.16
C GLN A 213 12.03 -16.69 16.16
N LEU A 214 11.63 -15.83 15.21
CA LEU A 214 10.24 -15.40 15.03
C LEU A 214 9.35 -16.61 14.75
N LEU A 215 9.70 -17.41 13.74
CA LEU A 215 8.92 -18.57 13.32
C LEU A 215 8.83 -19.64 14.41
N SER A 216 9.93 -19.90 15.11
CA SER A 216 9.91 -20.83 16.25
C SER A 216 9.06 -20.31 17.39
N THR A 217 9.11 -19.01 17.70
CA THR A 217 8.27 -18.40 18.76
C THR A 217 6.78 -18.50 18.42
N CYS A 218 6.39 -18.20 17.18
CA CYS A 218 5.01 -18.31 16.72
C CYS A 218 4.50 -19.76 16.69
N THR A 219 5.39 -20.74 16.57
CA THR A 219 5.04 -22.18 16.58
C THR A 219 5.18 -22.85 17.95
N LYS A 220 5.63 -22.13 18.99
CA LYS A 220 5.64 -22.66 20.36
C LYS A 220 4.23 -23.07 20.80
N THR A 221 4.13 -24.22 21.45
CA THR A 221 2.86 -24.80 21.94
C THR A 221 2.06 -23.82 22.79
N ARG A 222 2.74 -23.04 23.65
CA ARG A 222 2.12 -22.01 24.49
C ARG A 222 1.44 -20.89 23.69
N ILE A 223 2.06 -20.43 22.61
CA ILE A 223 1.51 -19.37 21.76
C ILE A 223 0.35 -19.91 20.91
N GLN A 224 0.52 -21.11 20.36
CA GLN A 224 -0.53 -21.77 19.57
C GLN A 224 -1.77 -22.10 20.41
N SER A 225 -1.61 -22.54 21.66
CA SER A 225 -2.73 -22.80 22.55
C SER A 225 -3.49 -21.52 22.90
N LEU A 226 -2.78 -20.42 23.23
CA LEU A 226 -3.40 -19.12 23.49
C LEU A 226 -4.14 -18.58 22.26
N ALA A 227 -3.56 -18.68 21.07
CA ALA A 227 -4.22 -18.28 19.85
C ALA A 227 -5.49 -19.13 19.61
N SER A 228 -5.39 -20.45 19.76
CA SER A 228 -6.51 -21.38 19.54
C SER A 228 -7.65 -21.20 20.56
N GLU A 229 -7.33 -20.93 21.83
CA GLU A 229 -8.29 -20.61 22.89
C GLU A 229 -9.12 -19.37 22.53
N LYS A 230 -8.49 -18.40 21.85
CA LYS A 230 -9.13 -17.19 21.32
C LYS A 230 -9.78 -17.38 19.95
N GLY A 231 -9.77 -18.59 19.40
CA GLY A 231 -10.28 -18.86 18.05
C GLY A 231 -9.48 -18.18 16.95
N LEU A 232 -8.19 -17.88 17.19
CA LEU A 232 -7.27 -17.29 16.22
C LEU A 232 -6.37 -18.36 15.60
N PHE A 233 -6.01 -18.18 14.34
CA PHE A 233 -5.00 -19.00 13.66
C PHE A 233 -3.99 -18.11 12.93
N LEU A 234 -2.77 -18.62 12.78
CA LEU A 234 -1.70 -17.89 12.11
C LEU A 234 -1.83 -18.00 10.59
N SER A 235 -1.71 -16.86 9.90
CA SER A 235 -1.67 -16.79 8.44
C SER A 235 -0.40 -17.44 7.89
N LYS A 236 -0.38 -17.61 6.56
CA LYS A 236 0.88 -17.88 5.86
C LYS A 236 1.82 -16.68 6.00
N GLU A 237 3.11 -16.98 5.88
CA GLU A 237 4.19 -15.99 5.82
C GLU A 237 4.00 -15.05 4.62
N GLU A 238 3.94 -13.74 4.89
CA GLU A 238 4.01 -12.68 3.88
C GLU A 238 5.41 -12.07 3.93
N GLU A 239 6.29 -12.48 3.03
CA GLU A 239 7.65 -11.94 2.91
C GLU A 239 7.71 -10.80 1.88
N SER A 240 8.34 -9.70 2.28
CA SER A 240 8.54 -8.49 1.48
C SER A 240 10.00 -8.02 1.58
N ALA A 241 10.41 -7.07 0.74
CA ALA A 241 11.76 -6.52 0.75
C ALA A 241 12.14 -5.84 2.08
N ASP A 242 11.14 -5.35 2.83
CA ASP A 242 11.34 -4.64 4.10
C ASP A 242 11.19 -5.54 5.33
N GLY A 243 10.70 -6.77 5.17
CA GLY A 243 10.50 -7.68 6.28
C GLY A 243 9.50 -8.81 6.02
N ILE A 244 9.32 -9.61 7.06
CA ILE A 244 8.35 -10.70 7.14
C ILE A 244 7.18 -10.30 8.03
N ARG A 245 5.95 -10.62 7.59
CA ARG A 245 4.72 -10.36 8.33
C ARG A 245 3.89 -11.64 8.47
N LEU A 246 3.28 -11.78 9.64
CA LEU A 246 2.39 -12.86 10.01
C LEU A 246 1.17 -12.25 10.69
N ARG A 247 -0.02 -12.71 10.33
CA ARG A 247 -1.29 -12.22 10.90
C ARG A 247 -1.98 -13.32 11.66
N TYR A 248 -2.48 -13.01 12.85
CA TYR A 248 -3.44 -13.86 13.55
C TYR A 248 -4.85 -13.48 13.08
N LEU A 249 -5.48 -14.43 12.40
CA LEU A 249 -6.78 -14.30 11.77
C LEU A 249 -7.86 -15.00 12.60
N LEU A 250 -9.07 -14.47 12.60
CA LEU A 250 -10.19 -15.09 13.31
C LEU A 250 -10.69 -16.34 12.57
N LYS A 251 -10.81 -17.48 13.25
CA LYS A 251 -11.26 -18.75 12.63
C LYS A 251 -12.66 -18.67 12.05
N VAL A 252 -13.55 -17.91 12.70
CA VAL A 252 -14.94 -17.69 12.27
C VAL A 252 -15.01 -16.72 11.07
N GLU A 253 -14.02 -15.84 10.92
CA GLU A 253 -13.92 -14.86 9.83
C GLU A 253 -12.47 -14.74 9.34
N PRO A 254 -12.00 -15.67 8.47
CA PRO A 254 -10.59 -15.82 8.10
C PRO A 254 -9.95 -14.61 7.39
N THR A 255 -10.74 -13.65 6.97
CA THR A 255 -10.28 -12.40 6.35
C THR A 255 -10.01 -11.30 7.36
N LEU A 256 -10.47 -11.46 8.61
CA LEU A 256 -10.33 -10.45 9.65
C LEU A 256 -9.06 -10.68 10.47
N SER A 257 -8.07 -9.81 10.24
CA SER A 257 -6.84 -9.76 11.04
C SER A 257 -7.09 -9.15 12.40
N LYS A 258 -6.63 -9.82 13.46
CA LYS A 258 -6.74 -9.38 14.85
C LYS A 258 -5.43 -8.96 15.48
N LEU A 259 -4.33 -9.53 14.98
CA LEU A 259 -2.99 -9.17 15.45
C LEU A 259 -1.99 -9.35 14.30
N GLU A 260 -1.20 -8.32 14.01
CA GLU A 260 -0.07 -8.39 13.08
C GLU A 260 1.25 -8.48 13.84
N VAL A 261 2.11 -9.42 13.46
CA VAL A 261 3.44 -9.60 14.03
C VAL A 261 4.47 -9.86 12.94
N GLY A 262 5.74 -9.58 13.21
CA GLY A 262 6.77 -9.85 12.22
C GLY A 262 8.16 -9.38 12.60
N LEU A 263 9.03 -9.26 11.59
CA LEU A 263 10.40 -8.80 11.72
C LEU A 263 10.69 -7.78 10.61
N GLN A 264 11.21 -6.62 11.00
CA GLN A 264 11.65 -5.58 10.07
C GLN A 264 13.13 -5.80 9.70
N TYR A 265 13.42 -6.05 8.43
CA TYR A 265 14.77 -6.41 7.98
C TYR A 265 15.76 -5.27 8.07
N ARG A 266 15.36 -4.01 7.80
CA ARG A 266 16.29 -2.86 7.89
C ARG A 266 16.76 -2.60 9.32
N LYS A 267 15.85 -2.67 10.30
CA LYS A 267 16.14 -2.37 11.71
C LYS A 267 16.60 -3.61 12.50
N GLY A 268 16.24 -4.81 12.06
CA GLY A 268 16.51 -6.04 12.79
C GLY A 268 15.73 -6.16 14.09
N VAL A 269 14.48 -5.71 14.09
CA VAL A 269 13.61 -5.69 15.27
C VAL A 269 12.31 -6.44 14.98
N PHE A 270 11.84 -7.19 15.96
CA PHE A 270 10.50 -7.77 15.93
C PHE A 270 9.46 -6.67 16.08
N PHE A 271 8.25 -6.92 15.61
CA PHE A 271 7.13 -6.02 15.87
C PHE A 271 5.85 -6.76 16.18
N ILE A 272 4.99 -6.11 16.95
CA ILE A 272 3.61 -6.49 17.21
C ILE A 272 2.79 -5.21 16.99
N GLU A 273 1.94 -5.21 15.97
CA GLU A 273 1.21 -4.01 15.52
C GLU A 273 2.17 -2.83 15.25
N LYS A 274 2.19 -1.85 16.15
CA LYS A 274 3.03 -0.64 16.07
C LYS A 274 4.23 -0.67 17.01
N GLU A 275 4.30 -1.64 17.92
CA GLU A 275 5.36 -1.75 18.91
C GLU A 275 6.51 -2.60 18.36
N THR A 276 7.75 -2.22 18.68
CA THR A 276 8.97 -2.90 18.21
C THR A 276 9.78 -3.46 19.37
N PHE A 277 10.43 -4.61 19.17
CA PHE A 277 11.17 -5.34 20.20
C PHE A 277 12.50 -5.87 19.66
N ASP A 278 13.58 -5.62 20.40
CA ASP A 278 14.94 -6.03 19.99
C ASP A 278 15.30 -7.44 20.46
N ALA A 279 14.60 -7.96 21.49
CA ALA A 279 14.87 -9.24 22.11
C ALA A 279 13.70 -10.22 21.96
N VAL A 280 14.03 -11.49 21.68
CA VAL A 280 13.04 -12.57 21.50
C VAL A 280 12.22 -12.82 22.76
N GLY A 281 12.86 -12.79 23.94
CA GLY A 281 12.16 -13.03 25.21
C GLY A 281 11.08 -11.99 25.47
N THR A 282 11.40 -10.71 25.31
CA THR A 282 10.42 -9.62 25.44
C THR A 282 9.32 -9.69 24.39
N PHE A 283 9.67 -10.08 23.16
CA PHE A 283 8.71 -10.28 22.08
C PHE A 283 7.72 -11.40 22.41
N GLU A 284 8.19 -12.55 22.90
CA GLU A 284 7.33 -13.69 23.25
C GLU A 284 6.34 -13.35 24.37
N GLU A 285 6.80 -12.70 25.43
CA GLU A 285 5.94 -12.28 26.54
C GLU A 285 4.86 -11.31 26.07
N ARG A 286 5.24 -10.33 25.25
CA ARG A 286 4.32 -9.33 24.69
C ARG A 286 3.36 -9.94 23.69
N LEU A 287 3.79 -10.92 22.89
CA LEU A 287 2.93 -11.67 22.00
C LEU A 287 1.89 -12.48 22.79
N ALA A 288 2.30 -13.18 23.84
CA ALA A 288 1.38 -13.91 24.70
C ALA A 288 0.33 -12.97 25.35
N GLN A 289 0.76 -11.78 25.78
CA GLN A 289 -0.14 -10.77 26.33
C GLN A 289 -1.10 -10.20 25.28
N ALA A 290 -0.60 -9.89 24.08
CA ALA A 290 -1.40 -9.39 22.97
C ALA A 290 -2.48 -10.41 22.54
N LEU A 291 -2.13 -11.70 22.47
CA LEU A 291 -3.08 -12.77 22.18
C LEU A 291 -4.15 -12.92 23.26
N ARG A 292 -3.79 -12.83 24.55
CA ARG A 292 -4.76 -12.88 25.65
C ARG A 292 -5.79 -11.75 25.59
N ASN A 293 -5.34 -10.58 25.15
CA ASN A 293 -6.13 -9.36 25.03
C ASN A 293 -6.73 -9.15 23.63
N ALA A 294 -6.52 -10.08 22.71
CA ALA A 294 -6.99 -9.94 21.34
C ALA A 294 -8.52 -9.87 21.30
N ASP A 295 -9.04 -8.87 20.59
CA ASP A 295 -10.47 -8.70 20.40
C ASP A 295 -10.98 -9.74 19.40
N THR A 296 -11.67 -10.78 19.90
CA THR A 296 -12.19 -11.88 19.10
C THR A 296 -13.56 -11.60 18.48
N ARG A 297 -14.13 -10.41 18.68
CA ARG A 297 -15.42 -10.04 18.08
C ARG A 297 -15.35 -10.07 16.56
N THR A 298 -16.40 -10.55 15.90
CA THR A 298 -16.53 -10.53 14.44
C THR A 298 -16.72 -9.11 13.91
N SER A 299 -16.55 -8.91 12.60
CA SER A 299 -16.83 -7.60 11.96
C SER A 299 -18.26 -7.12 12.22
N LYS A 300 -19.23 -8.04 12.28
CA LYS A 300 -20.64 -7.76 12.60
C LYS A 300 -20.83 -7.25 14.02
N GLU A 301 -20.22 -7.91 15.01
CA GLU A 301 -20.31 -7.50 16.41
C GLU A 301 -19.63 -6.14 16.63
N MET A 302 -18.44 -5.93 16.06
CA MET A 302 -17.74 -4.65 16.13
C MET A 302 -18.58 -3.52 15.50
N ARG A 303 -19.22 -3.79 14.36
CA ARG A 303 -20.13 -2.83 13.70
C ARG A 303 -21.34 -2.52 14.58
N LEU A 304 -21.95 -3.52 15.18
CA LEU A 304 -23.10 -3.34 16.06
C LEU A 304 -22.74 -2.52 17.31
N ASP A 305 -21.59 -2.79 17.93
CA ASP A 305 -21.10 -2.01 19.08
C ASP A 305 -20.79 -0.55 18.69
N SER A 306 -20.26 -0.33 17.48
CA SER A 306 -20.05 1.02 16.93
C SER A 306 -21.38 1.79 16.76
N ILE A 307 -22.42 1.13 16.25
CA ILE A 307 -23.76 1.73 16.11
C ILE A 307 -24.35 2.03 17.50
N LEU A 308 -24.27 1.09 18.43
CA LEU A 308 -24.77 1.26 19.80
C LEU A 308 -24.06 2.41 20.51
N SER A 309 -22.73 2.48 20.43
CA SER A 309 -21.97 3.58 21.03
C SER A 309 -22.33 4.93 20.41
N SER A 310 -22.53 4.99 19.09
CA SER A 310 -22.96 6.20 18.39
C SER A 310 -24.37 6.64 18.81
N LEU A 311 -25.31 5.70 18.90
CA LEU A 311 -26.67 5.96 19.39
C LEU A 311 -26.63 6.47 20.83
N ARG A 312 -25.92 5.78 21.73
CA ARG A 312 -25.79 6.20 23.13
C ARG A 312 -25.15 7.58 23.28
N ALA A 313 -24.17 7.93 22.45
CA ALA A 313 -23.56 9.26 22.45
C ALA A 313 -24.57 10.34 22.07
N GLN A 314 -25.36 10.12 21.02
CA GLN A 314 -26.43 11.03 20.61
C GLN A 314 -27.57 11.09 21.62
N MET A 315 -27.90 9.96 22.24
CA MET A 315 -28.91 9.90 23.29
C MET A 315 -28.50 10.71 24.51
N LYS A 316 -27.20 10.84 24.80
CA LYS A 316 -26.67 11.69 25.88
C LYS A 316 -26.54 13.17 25.49
N ASP A 317 -26.87 13.54 24.26
CA ASP A 317 -26.84 14.94 23.84
C ASP A 317 -27.82 15.77 24.68
N THR A 318 -27.33 16.93 25.16
CA THR A 318 -28.11 17.79 26.07
C THR A 318 -29.36 18.38 25.41
N GLY A 319 -29.31 18.67 24.11
CA GLY A 319 -30.46 19.16 23.35
C GLY A 319 -31.51 18.07 23.17
N PHE A 320 -31.07 16.87 22.81
CA PHE A 320 -31.94 15.71 22.67
C PHE A 320 -32.58 15.30 24.00
N GLN A 321 -31.83 15.29 25.10
CA GLN A 321 -32.36 15.03 26.45
C GLN A 321 -33.42 16.05 26.87
N ARG A 322 -33.20 17.35 26.60
CA ARG A 322 -34.23 18.39 26.85
C ARG A 322 -35.48 18.18 26.00
N TYR A 323 -35.32 17.79 24.73
CA TYR A 323 -36.44 17.46 23.86
C TYR A 323 -37.26 16.29 24.43
N LEU A 324 -36.60 15.20 24.83
CA LEU A 324 -37.26 14.04 25.45
C LEU A 324 -38.00 14.42 26.74
N GLN A 325 -37.37 15.21 27.62
CA GLN A 325 -38.00 15.74 28.83
C GLN A 325 -39.24 16.58 28.51
N SER A 326 -39.19 17.45 27.49
CA SER A 326 -40.35 18.25 27.06
C SER A 326 -41.52 17.40 26.57
N LYS A 327 -41.23 16.17 26.11
CA LYS A 327 -42.21 15.18 25.66
C LYS A 327 -42.57 14.16 26.72
N LYS A 328 -42.01 14.25 27.94
CA LYS A 328 -42.23 13.30 29.03
C LYS A 328 -41.82 11.86 28.67
N VAL A 329 -40.80 11.76 27.82
CA VAL A 329 -40.21 10.50 27.36
C VAL A 329 -38.81 10.37 27.94
N SER A 330 -38.41 9.15 28.28
CA SER A 330 -37.04 8.81 28.66
C SER A 330 -36.57 7.59 27.87
N ILE A 331 -35.26 7.37 27.86
CA ILE A 331 -34.65 6.20 27.23
C ILE A 331 -34.30 5.19 28.32
N SER A 332 -34.59 3.91 28.06
CA SER A 332 -34.21 2.83 28.95
C SER A 332 -32.68 2.67 28.99
N ASP A 333 -32.11 2.59 30.19
CA ASP A 333 -30.70 2.21 30.39
C ASP A 333 -30.45 0.70 30.15
N ARG A 334 -31.54 -0.09 30.07
CA ARG A 334 -31.49 -1.52 29.80
C ARG A 334 -31.83 -1.79 28.34
N GLU A 335 -30.96 -2.54 27.68
CA GLU A 335 -31.17 -3.06 26.34
C GLU A 335 -31.99 -4.33 26.40
N ARG A 336 -32.91 -4.51 25.44
CA ARG A 336 -33.53 -5.82 25.19
C ARG A 336 -32.83 -6.47 24.01
N ASP A 337 -32.41 -7.72 24.18
CA ASP A 337 -31.70 -8.47 23.16
C ASP A 337 -32.56 -9.66 22.70
N THR A 338 -32.87 -9.74 21.41
CA THR A 338 -33.57 -10.87 20.77
C THR A 338 -32.64 -11.58 19.79
N GLU A 339 -33.08 -12.65 19.14
CA GLU A 339 -32.23 -13.33 18.15
C GLU A 339 -31.80 -12.41 17.00
N GLU A 340 -32.72 -11.56 16.53
CA GLU A 340 -32.51 -10.72 15.35
C GLU A 340 -32.13 -9.26 15.67
N TYR A 341 -32.60 -8.72 16.80
CA TYR A 341 -32.51 -7.29 17.09
C TYR A 341 -31.94 -7.02 18.48
N ARG A 342 -31.26 -5.87 18.62
CA ARG A 342 -31.07 -5.22 19.91
C ARG A 342 -31.92 -3.96 19.98
N PHE A 343 -32.70 -3.82 21.05
CA PHE A 343 -33.61 -2.70 21.24
C PHE A 343 -33.16 -1.78 22.37
N ILE A 344 -33.33 -0.49 22.12
CA ILE A 344 -33.27 0.57 23.12
C ILE A 344 -34.70 1.12 23.27
N ASP A 345 -35.31 0.88 24.42
CA ASP A 345 -36.72 1.23 24.65
C ASP A 345 -36.91 2.72 24.96
N LEU A 346 -38.00 3.29 24.45
CA LEU A 346 -38.52 4.60 24.79
C LEU A 346 -39.66 4.43 25.80
N LEU A 347 -39.55 5.11 26.93
CA LEU A 347 -40.44 4.99 28.07
C LEU A 347 -41.16 6.32 28.34
N GLU A 348 -42.42 6.26 28.76
CA GLU A 348 -43.13 7.39 29.35
C GLU A 348 -42.74 7.63 30.82
N GLU A 349 -43.15 8.77 31.40
CA GLU A 349 -42.98 9.13 32.83
C GLU A 349 -43.31 8.01 33.84
N LYS A 350 -44.22 7.08 33.50
CA LYS A 350 -44.59 5.94 34.36
C LYS A 350 -43.78 4.66 34.10
N GLY A 351 -42.72 4.75 33.31
CA GLY A 351 -41.90 3.60 32.88
C GLY A 351 -42.57 2.71 31.83
N LYS A 352 -43.70 3.12 31.27
CA LYS A 352 -44.42 2.36 30.24
C LYS A 352 -43.72 2.51 28.89
N ARG A 353 -43.39 1.38 28.24
CA ARG A 353 -42.83 1.37 26.89
C ARG A 353 -43.84 1.93 25.88
N ILE A 354 -43.40 2.92 25.10
CA ILE A 354 -44.19 3.52 24.01
C ILE A 354 -43.64 3.17 22.63
N GLY A 355 -42.39 2.72 22.56
CA GLY A 355 -41.73 2.28 21.34
C GLY A 355 -40.29 1.89 21.61
N SER A 356 -39.56 1.54 20.57
CA SER A 356 -38.15 1.20 20.69
C SER A 356 -37.36 1.55 19.42
N ILE A 357 -36.06 1.74 19.60
CA ILE A 357 -35.09 1.80 18.51
C ILE A 357 -34.45 0.42 18.42
N GLY A 358 -34.72 -0.31 17.35
CA GLY A 358 -34.18 -1.64 17.10
C GLY A 358 -33.02 -1.62 16.11
N ILE A 359 -31.97 -2.38 16.40
CA ILE A 359 -30.79 -2.55 15.54
C ILE A 359 -30.78 -3.99 15.04
N LEU A 360 -30.95 -4.19 13.73
CA LEU A 360 -30.91 -5.51 13.12
C LEU A 360 -29.48 -6.05 13.15
N LYS A 361 -29.21 -7.12 13.90
CA LYS A 361 -27.86 -7.66 14.12
C LYS A 361 -27.14 -8.07 12.82
N ALA A 362 -27.89 -8.57 11.84
CA ALA A 362 -27.32 -9.08 10.60
C ALA A 362 -26.66 -7.98 9.73
N ARG A 363 -27.19 -6.76 9.74
CA ARG A 363 -26.78 -5.66 8.85
C ARG A 363 -26.44 -4.36 9.58
N GLY A 364 -26.78 -4.25 10.86
CA GLY A 364 -26.67 -3.01 11.63
C GLY A 364 -27.65 -1.94 11.16
N ASP A 365 -28.79 -2.33 10.60
CA ASP A 365 -29.83 -1.37 10.20
C ASP A 365 -30.59 -0.92 11.44
N VAL A 366 -30.72 0.40 11.61
CA VAL A 366 -31.44 0.98 12.74
C VAL A 366 -32.86 1.34 12.30
N SER A 367 -33.85 0.94 13.10
CA SER A 367 -35.26 1.10 12.80
C SER A 367 -36.06 1.51 14.03
N LEU A 368 -37.18 2.20 13.83
CA LEU A 368 -38.15 2.52 14.86
C LEU A 368 -39.25 1.46 14.89
N PHE A 369 -39.62 1.09 16.10
CA PHE A 369 -40.68 0.14 16.39
C PHE A 369 -41.67 0.76 17.37
N ASP A 370 -42.94 0.37 17.26
CA ASP A 370 -43.97 0.77 18.21
C ASP A 370 -43.89 -0.04 19.51
N LYS A 371 -44.85 0.19 20.41
CA LYS A 371 -44.93 -0.50 21.71
C LYS A 371 -45.13 -2.01 21.60
N ASP A 372 -45.55 -2.53 20.45
CA ASP A 372 -45.82 -3.95 20.19
C ASP A 372 -44.71 -4.58 19.33
N ASP A 373 -43.59 -3.87 19.19
CA ASP A 373 -42.42 -4.25 18.39
C ASP A 373 -42.75 -4.42 16.88
N VAL A 374 -43.73 -3.66 16.38
CA VAL A 374 -44.06 -3.57 14.93
C VAL A 374 -43.20 -2.49 14.28
N PHE A 375 -42.56 -2.85 13.16
CA PHE A 375 -41.70 -1.94 12.39
C PHE A 375 -42.49 -0.70 11.90
N ILE A 376 -41.94 0.48 12.15
CA ILE A 376 -42.49 1.76 11.68
C ILE A 376 -41.67 2.27 10.48
N THR A 377 -40.37 2.51 10.68
CA THR A 377 -39.49 3.10 9.66
C THR A 377 -38.02 2.85 9.96
N SER A 378 -37.16 2.95 8.94
CA SER A 378 -35.71 2.83 9.07
C SER A 378 -35.03 4.20 9.21
N LEU A 379 -34.08 4.30 10.13
CA LEU A 379 -33.26 5.48 10.39
C LEU A 379 -31.96 5.43 9.59
N LYS A 380 -32.01 5.88 8.33
CA LYS A 380 -30.88 5.84 7.38
C LYS A 380 -29.62 6.58 7.85
N MET A 381 -29.74 7.52 8.79
CA MET A 381 -28.61 8.31 9.31
C MET A 381 -27.59 7.48 10.09
N PHE A 382 -27.95 6.29 10.56
CA PHE A 382 -27.08 5.38 11.32
C PHE A 382 -26.60 4.18 10.50
N THR A 383 -27.12 4.01 9.28
CA THR A 383 -26.72 2.92 8.40
C THR A 383 -25.39 3.27 7.74
N ILE A 384 -24.28 2.79 8.32
CA ILE A 384 -22.96 2.87 7.67
C ILE A 384 -23.01 1.99 6.41
N PRO A 385 -22.66 2.50 5.21
CA PRO A 385 -22.68 1.69 4.00
C PRO A 385 -21.80 0.44 4.16
N VAL A 386 -22.33 -0.71 3.76
CA VAL A 386 -21.56 -1.96 3.71
C VAL A 386 -20.43 -1.77 2.69
N PRO A 387 -19.16 -2.12 3.01
CA PRO A 387 -18.13 -2.17 1.98
C PRO A 387 -18.61 -3.11 0.89
N LEU A 388 -18.65 -2.63 -0.36
CA LEU A 388 -19.01 -3.43 -1.52
C LEU A 388 -18.18 -4.72 -1.50
N GLN A 389 -18.81 -5.85 -1.15
CA GLN A 389 -18.24 -7.14 -1.50
C GLN A 389 -18.18 -7.16 -3.02
N ASP A 390 -16.96 -7.26 -3.57
CA ASP A 390 -16.75 -7.51 -4.99
C ASP A 390 -17.64 -8.69 -5.39
N LYS A 391 -18.74 -8.39 -6.08
CA LYS A 391 -19.50 -9.39 -6.81
C LYS A 391 -18.55 -9.93 -7.85
N LYS A 392 -17.89 -11.05 -7.55
CA LYS A 392 -17.37 -11.96 -8.56
C LYS A 392 -18.54 -12.26 -9.48
N LYS A 393 -18.59 -11.59 -10.64
CA LYS A 393 -19.39 -12.03 -11.78
C LYS A 393 -18.93 -13.44 -12.10
N SER A 394 -19.72 -14.43 -11.68
CA SER A 394 -19.73 -15.72 -12.31
C SER A 394 -20.11 -15.51 -13.77
N LEU A 395 -19.11 -15.52 -14.65
CA LEU A 395 -19.32 -15.84 -16.05
C LEU A 395 -19.74 -17.30 -16.09
N SER A 396 -21.05 -17.53 -15.97
CA SER A 396 -21.66 -18.77 -16.39
C SER A 396 -21.51 -18.89 -17.89
N GLN A 397 -21.02 -20.06 -18.29
CA GLN A 397 -21.02 -20.60 -19.64
C GLN A 397 -22.37 -20.36 -20.31
N ASP A 398 -22.33 -19.93 -21.56
CA ASP A 398 -23.24 -20.40 -22.59
C ASP A 398 -22.47 -20.39 -23.91
N SER A 399 -22.07 -21.59 -24.34
CA SER A 399 -21.86 -21.95 -25.74
C SER A 399 -23.07 -22.78 -26.16
N PRO A 400 -23.53 -22.65 -27.41
CA PRO A 400 -23.07 -23.61 -28.41
C PRO A 400 -22.01 -23.07 -29.35
#